data_AF-A0A3R7J8N9-F1
#
_entry.id   AF-A0A3R7J8N9-F1
#
_cell.length_a   1.000
_cell.length_b   1.000
_cell.length_c   1.000
_cell.angle_alpha   90.00
_cell.angle_beta   90.00
_cell.angle_gamma   90.00
#
_symmetry.space_group_name_H-M   'P 1'
#
loop_
_entity.id
_entity.type
_entity.pdbx_description
1 polymer ?
#
loop_
_entity_poly.entity_id
_entity_poly.type
_entity_poly.pdbx_seq_one_letter_code
_entity_poly.pdbx_strand_id
1 'polypeptide(L)'
;MSPSPLQSVRREEEVDANDRVLLELNFRSANDEKCLLSSLPEDEARYDVYKEAYAEVLYRYGAMNLRNEVLKTVSHNVQDQRGISLGLICGSCNSRTIDPVCSSCHDFALRCSVCQLVVRGQSMFCMTCGHGGHAAHLREWFKVETACPTGCGCWCKQATATMPSLQLKQPETDHATGITRSHSF
;
A
#
# COMPACT_ATOMS: atom_id res chain seq x y z
N MET A 1 26.23 39.24 -27.22
CA MET A 1 26.40 37.81 -26.88
C MET A 1 25.01 37.29 -26.60
N SER A 2 24.45 36.54 -27.55
CA SER A 2 23.09 36.00 -27.49
C SER A 2 23.05 34.83 -26.49
N PRO A 3 21.99 34.67 -25.67
CA PRO A 3 21.86 33.48 -24.84
C PRO A 3 21.40 32.30 -25.70
N SER A 4 22.07 31.17 -25.53
CA SER A 4 21.72 29.90 -26.19
C SER A 4 20.38 29.36 -25.67
N PRO A 5 19.59 28.65 -26.51
CA PRO A 5 18.31 28.10 -26.07
C PRO A 5 18.53 26.86 -25.19
N LEU A 6 17.84 26.80 -24.06
CA LEU A 6 17.73 25.60 -23.23
C LEU A 6 17.01 24.51 -24.05
N GLN A 7 17.75 23.46 -24.40
CA GLN A 7 17.24 22.26 -25.04
C GLN A 7 16.16 21.61 -24.17
N SER A 8 14.96 21.43 -24.72
CA SER A 8 13.94 20.57 -24.14
C SER A 8 14.41 19.11 -24.25
N VAL A 9 14.98 18.58 -23.16
CA VAL A 9 15.26 17.16 -23.04
C VAL A 9 13.91 16.45 -22.90
N ARG A 10 13.45 15.78 -23.97
CA ARG A 10 12.38 14.79 -23.85
C ARG A 10 12.97 13.62 -23.07
N ARG A 11 12.58 13.49 -21.80
CA ARG A 11 12.95 12.34 -20.96
C ARG A 11 12.02 11.20 -21.34
N GLU A 12 12.58 10.09 -21.80
CA GLU A 12 11.83 8.85 -22.04
C GLU A 12 11.32 8.36 -20.68
N GLU A 13 9.99 8.21 -20.55
CA GLU A 13 9.37 7.70 -19.33
C GLU A 13 9.69 6.21 -19.22
N GLU A 14 10.52 5.83 -18.25
CA GLU A 14 10.87 4.43 -18.05
C GLU A 14 9.69 3.73 -17.36
N VAL A 15 9.08 2.80 -18.08
CA VAL A 15 7.90 2.06 -17.66
C VAL A 15 8.35 0.68 -17.16
N ASP A 16 8.00 0.33 -15.92
CA ASP A 16 8.38 -0.96 -15.33
C ASP A 16 7.58 -2.14 -15.91
N ALA A 17 7.98 -3.37 -15.55
CA ALA A 17 7.36 -4.62 -16.03
C ALA A 17 5.85 -4.78 -15.75
N ASN A 18 5.22 -3.82 -15.07
CA ASN A 18 3.80 -3.73 -14.77
C ASN A 18 3.12 -2.55 -15.46
N ASP A 19 3.75 -1.94 -16.45
CA ASP A 19 3.23 -0.79 -17.19
C ASP A 19 3.09 0.48 -16.31
N ARG A 20 3.96 0.63 -15.30
CA ARG A 20 3.93 1.77 -14.35
C ARG A 20 5.13 2.68 -14.53
N VAL A 21 4.89 3.99 -14.49
CA VAL A 21 5.94 5.01 -14.65
C VAL A 21 6.86 5.02 -13.44
N LEU A 22 8.16 4.87 -13.66
CA LEU A 22 9.18 4.99 -12.63
C LEU A 22 9.51 6.47 -12.41
N LEU A 23 9.06 7.01 -11.29
CA LEU A 23 9.39 8.37 -10.88
C LEU A 23 10.74 8.36 -10.14
N GLU A 24 11.78 8.93 -10.74
CA GLU A 24 13.03 9.23 -10.04
C GLU A 24 12.86 10.51 -9.20
N LEU A 25 12.93 10.38 -7.87
CA LEU A 25 13.04 11.54 -6.98
C LEU A 25 14.50 11.78 -6.61
N ASN A 26 15.00 12.97 -6.95
CA ASN A 26 16.28 13.45 -6.48
C ASN A 26 16.13 14.02 -5.07
N PHE A 27 16.61 13.30 -4.06
CA PHE A 27 16.73 13.81 -2.70
C PHE A 27 17.97 14.71 -2.61
N ARG A 28 17.80 15.92 -2.07
CA ARG A 28 18.94 16.79 -1.74
C ARG A 28 19.68 16.23 -0.52
N SER A 29 21.00 16.43 -0.50
CA SER A 29 21.87 16.00 0.61
C SER A 29 21.44 16.62 1.94
N ALA A 30 21.54 15.85 3.02
CA ALA A 30 21.17 16.24 4.38
C ALA A 30 21.97 17.44 4.94
N ASN A 31 23.01 17.90 4.23
CA ASN A 31 23.85 19.04 4.63
C ASN A 31 23.32 20.41 4.16
N ASP A 32 22.21 20.48 3.41
CA ASP A 32 21.49 21.75 3.21
C ASP A 32 20.61 22.00 4.46
N GLU A 33 21.19 22.55 5.53
CA GLU A 33 20.56 22.86 6.83
C GLU A 33 19.53 24.00 6.77
N LYS A 34 18.61 23.94 5.80
CA LYS A 34 17.32 24.60 5.91
C LYS A 34 16.27 23.53 5.68
N CYS A 35 15.83 22.91 6.78
CA CYS A 35 14.60 22.14 6.76
C CYS A 35 13.53 23.07 6.18
N LEU A 36 13.07 22.78 4.96
CA LEU A 36 12.04 23.59 4.27
C LEU A 36 10.72 23.58 5.04
N LEU A 37 10.59 22.64 5.99
CA LEU A 37 9.44 22.42 6.83
C LEU A 37 9.83 22.69 8.28
N SER A 38 8.97 23.40 9.00
CA SER A 38 9.10 23.60 10.45
C SER A 38 8.95 22.28 11.21
N SER A 39 9.55 22.21 12.40
CA SER A 39 9.45 21.06 13.31
C SER A 39 8.43 21.29 14.44
N LEU A 40 7.49 22.22 14.25
CA LEU A 40 6.45 22.49 15.25
C LEU A 40 5.35 21.41 15.13
N PRO A 41 4.82 20.88 16.24
CA PRO A 41 3.84 19.78 16.19
C PRO A 41 2.58 20.10 15.37
N GLU A 42 2.11 21.35 15.45
CA GLU A 42 0.95 21.84 14.67
C GLU A 42 1.22 21.87 13.17
N ASP A 43 2.47 22.15 12.79
CA ASP A 43 2.90 22.13 11.40
C ASP A 43 3.10 20.71 10.87
N GLU A 44 3.60 19.78 11.70
CA GLU A 44 3.72 18.37 11.34
C GLU A 44 2.37 17.75 10.99
N ALA A 45 1.33 18.00 11.79
CA ALA A 45 -0.02 17.53 11.50
C ALA A 45 -0.54 18.07 10.15
N ARG A 46 -0.25 19.34 9.83
CA ARG A 46 -0.58 19.94 8.52
C ARG A 46 0.24 19.31 7.39
N TYR A 47 1.52 19.03 7.60
CA TYR A 47 2.37 18.39 6.59
C TYR A 47 1.97 16.94 6.33
N ASP A 48 1.49 16.22 7.33
CA ASP A 48 0.97 14.87 7.17
C ASP A 48 -0.20 14.83 6.17
N VAL A 49 -1.10 15.83 6.19
CA VAL A 49 -2.16 15.99 5.18
C VAL A 49 -1.58 16.11 3.77
N TYR A 50 -0.50 16.88 3.59
CA TYR A 50 0.15 17.00 2.27
C TYR A 50 0.86 15.72 1.84
N LYS A 51 1.52 15.02 2.78
CA LYS A 51 2.17 13.72 2.52
C LYS A 51 1.14 12.69 2.08
N GLU A 52 -0.03 12.65 2.73
CA GLU A 52 -1.14 11.77 2.35
C GLU A 52 -1.72 12.10 0.98
N ALA A 53 -1.98 13.39 0.71
CA ALA A 53 -2.46 13.83 -0.61
C ALA A 53 -1.46 13.49 -1.73
N TYR A 54 -0.16 13.68 -1.47
CA TYR A 54 0.89 13.30 -2.41
C TYR A 54 1.01 11.77 -2.58
N ALA A 55 0.89 11.01 -1.50
CA ALA A 55 0.86 9.56 -1.54
C ALA A 55 -0.31 9.01 -2.38
N GLU A 56 -1.47 9.67 -2.36
CA GLU A 56 -2.61 9.35 -3.22
C GLU A 56 -2.33 9.66 -4.71
N VAL A 57 -1.65 10.77 -5.01
CA VAL A 57 -1.18 11.04 -6.37
C VAL A 57 -0.23 9.92 -6.82
N LEU A 58 0.79 9.60 -6.03
CA LEU A 58 1.74 8.53 -6.33
C LEU A 58 1.06 7.17 -6.52
N TYR A 59 0.00 6.88 -5.76
CA TYR A 59 -0.83 5.69 -5.94
C TYR A 59 -1.43 5.63 -7.35
N ARG A 60 -2.07 6.72 -7.79
CA ARG A 60 -2.71 6.82 -9.12
C ARG A 60 -1.72 6.72 -10.27
N TYR A 61 -0.53 7.31 -10.12
CA TYR A 61 0.57 7.16 -11.07
C TYR A 61 1.23 5.77 -11.02
N GLY A 62 0.92 4.96 -10.01
CA GLY A 62 1.46 3.63 -9.85
C GLY A 62 2.85 3.55 -9.21
N ALA A 63 3.39 4.67 -8.72
CA ALA A 63 4.68 4.77 -8.05
C ALA A 63 4.61 4.30 -6.58
N MET A 64 4.28 3.02 -6.38
CA MET A 64 4.00 2.43 -5.05
C MET A 64 5.20 2.46 -4.09
N ASN A 65 6.42 2.32 -4.60
CA ASN A 65 7.63 2.40 -3.78
C ASN A 65 7.78 3.79 -3.16
N LEU A 66 7.71 4.83 -3.98
CA LEU A 66 7.79 6.21 -3.52
C LEU A 66 6.66 6.54 -2.55
N ARG A 67 5.45 6.08 -2.86
CA ARG A 67 4.30 6.23 -1.96
C ARG A 67 4.62 5.70 -0.57
N ASN A 68 5.20 4.49 -0.48
CA ASN A 68 5.57 3.90 0.80
C ASN A 68 6.67 4.71 1.52
N GLU A 69 7.67 5.23 0.80
CA GLU A 69 8.70 6.08 1.42
C GLU A 69 8.09 7.37 2.00
N VAL A 70 7.17 8.02 1.28
CA VAL A 70 6.46 9.20 1.79
C VAL A 70 5.65 8.85 3.04
N LEU A 71 4.88 7.76 3.00
CA LEU A 71 4.01 7.36 4.11
C LEU A 71 4.79 6.94 5.38
N LYS A 72 6.03 6.47 5.26
CA LYS A 72 6.91 6.21 6.42
C LYS A 72 7.26 7.47 7.20
N THR A 73 7.14 8.66 6.57
CA THR A 73 7.49 9.94 7.19
C THR A 73 6.30 10.64 7.85
N VAL A 74 5.10 10.08 7.78
CA VAL A 74 3.89 10.63 8.42
C VAL A 74 4.01 10.44 9.94
N SER A 75 3.91 11.54 10.69
CA SER A 75 4.04 11.52 12.16
C SER A 75 2.78 10.93 12.82
N HIS A 76 1.61 11.27 12.30
CA HIS A 76 0.31 10.85 12.84
C HIS A 76 -0.37 9.86 11.90
N ASN A 77 -0.01 8.58 12.00
CA ASN A 77 -0.71 7.54 11.27
C ASN A 77 -2.01 7.18 12.01
N VAL A 78 -3.07 7.96 11.80
CA VAL A 78 -4.40 7.63 12.33
C VAL A 78 -4.96 6.49 11.47
N GLN A 79 -4.65 5.26 11.84
CA GLN A 79 -5.35 4.09 11.33
C GLN A 79 -6.80 4.19 11.81
N ASP A 80 -7.70 4.77 11.02
CA ASP A 80 -9.14 4.75 11.29
C ASP A 80 -9.57 3.27 11.41
N GLN A 81 -9.81 2.82 12.64
CA GLN A 81 -10.15 1.44 12.96
C GLN A 81 -11.54 1.02 12.45
N ARG A 82 -12.27 1.92 11.77
CA ARG A 82 -13.63 1.66 11.25
C ARG A 82 -13.65 0.95 9.90
N GLY A 83 -12.61 0.16 9.59
CA GLY A 83 -12.41 -0.49 8.29
C GLY A 83 -12.07 -1.98 8.36
N ILE A 84 -11.86 -2.57 7.19
CA ILE A 84 -11.38 -3.96 7.05
C ILE A 84 -9.87 -3.96 7.22
N SER A 85 -9.35 -4.68 8.22
CA SER A 85 -7.91 -4.88 8.41
C SER A 85 -7.46 -6.21 7.82
N LEU A 86 -6.24 -6.24 7.28
CA LEU A 86 -5.59 -7.47 6.82
C LEU A 86 -4.73 -8.02 7.96
N GLY A 87 -5.02 -9.25 8.38
CA GLY A 87 -4.18 -10.01 9.31
C GLY A 87 -3.37 -11.09 8.59
N LEU A 88 -2.29 -11.51 9.23
CA LEU A 88 -1.42 -12.61 8.80
C LEU A 88 -1.67 -13.86 9.64
N ILE A 89 -1.46 -15.02 9.00
CA ILE A 89 -1.32 -16.30 9.69
C ILE A 89 0.17 -16.65 9.65
N CYS A 90 0.79 -16.83 10.82
CA CYS A 90 2.22 -17.10 10.92
C CYS A 90 2.56 -18.44 10.25
N GLY A 91 3.49 -18.43 9.29
CA GLY A 91 3.92 -19.65 8.60
C GLY A 91 4.61 -20.69 9.51
N SER A 92 5.15 -20.27 10.66
CA SER A 92 5.94 -21.14 11.55
C SER A 92 5.11 -21.80 12.66
N CYS A 93 4.10 -21.11 13.21
CA CYS A 93 3.27 -21.63 14.32
C CYS A 93 1.75 -21.51 14.09
N ASN A 94 1.33 -21.00 12.93
CA ASN A 94 -0.07 -20.85 12.52
C ASN A 94 -0.93 -19.92 13.40
N SER A 95 -0.32 -19.14 14.30
CA SER A 95 -1.05 -18.13 15.08
C SER A 95 -1.37 -16.90 14.21
N ARG A 96 -2.44 -16.21 14.58
CA ARG A 96 -2.87 -14.97 13.92
C ARG A 96 -2.04 -13.81 14.45
N THR A 97 -1.54 -12.96 13.55
CA THR A 97 -0.75 -11.77 13.90
C THR A 97 -1.03 -10.66 12.90
N ILE A 98 -0.98 -9.41 13.34
CA ILE A 98 -1.07 -8.24 12.44
C ILE A 98 0.36 -7.80 12.06
N ASP A 99 1.30 -8.03 12.97
CA ASP A 99 2.68 -7.62 12.81
C ASP A 99 3.50 -8.59 11.94
N PRO A 100 4.56 -8.10 11.27
CA PRO A 100 5.49 -8.93 10.49
C PRO A 100 6.24 -9.96 11.34
N VAL A 101 6.33 -9.73 12.66
CA VAL A 101 6.92 -10.66 13.62
C VAL A 101 5.79 -11.25 14.44
N CYS A 102 5.76 -12.58 14.52
CA CYS A 102 4.73 -13.29 15.26
C CYS A 102 4.87 -13.05 16.77
N SER A 103 3.78 -12.64 17.42
CA SER A 103 3.75 -12.44 18.87
C SER A 103 3.85 -13.76 19.67
N SER A 104 3.49 -14.90 19.07
CA SER A 104 3.48 -16.20 19.75
C SER A 104 4.83 -16.93 19.69
N CYS A 105 5.49 -16.93 18.53
CA CYS A 105 6.74 -17.68 18.32
C CYS A 105 7.96 -16.79 18.05
N HIS A 106 7.78 -15.48 17.95
CA HIS A 106 8.84 -14.49 17.66
C HIS A 106 9.60 -14.68 16.34
N ASP A 107 9.15 -15.59 15.46
CA ASP A 107 9.64 -15.72 14.09
C ASP A 107 8.89 -14.74 13.16
N PHE A 108 9.46 -14.50 11.98
CA PHE A 108 8.80 -13.73 10.94
C PHE A 108 7.53 -14.44 10.48
N ALA A 109 6.40 -13.74 10.57
CA ALA A 109 5.09 -14.28 10.25
C ALA A 109 4.96 -14.65 8.78
N LEU A 110 5.71 -13.97 7.91
CA LEU A 110 5.64 -14.08 6.46
C LEU A 110 6.98 -14.44 5.83
N ARG A 111 6.97 -15.58 5.12
CA ARG A 111 8.05 -16.01 4.22
C ARG A 111 7.51 -16.11 2.81
N CYS A 112 8.34 -15.77 1.84
CA CYS A 112 7.95 -15.85 0.44
C CYS A 112 7.80 -17.31 0.02
N SER A 113 6.64 -17.69 -0.49
CA SER A 113 6.37 -19.04 -0.99
C SER A 113 7.28 -19.50 -2.14
N VAL A 114 7.98 -18.57 -2.81
CA VAL A 114 8.90 -18.88 -3.93
C VAL A 114 10.33 -19.00 -3.44
N CYS A 115 10.89 -17.97 -2.78
CA CYS A 115 12.29 -17.97 -2.37
C CYS A 115 12.53 -18.38 -0.91
N GLN A 116 11.47 -18.61 -0.12
CA GLN A 116 11.50 -18.99 1.30
C GLN A 116 12.16 -17.97 2.26
N LEU A 117 12.56 -16.80 1.74
CA LEU A 117 13.11 -15.70 2.52
C LEU A 117 12.01 -14.82 3.13
N VAL A 118 12.36 -14.13 4.21
CA VAL A 118 11.51 -13.16 4.92
C VAL A 118 11.11 -12.02 3.98
N VAL A 119 9.84 -11.62 4.04
CA VAL A 119 9.31 -10.50 3.25
C VAL A 119 9.29 -9.23 4.08
N ARG A 120 10.07 -8.22 3.70
CA ARG A 120 10.19 -6.93 4.43
C ARG A 120 9.64 -5.71 3.67
N GLY A 121 9.12 -5.93 2.46
CA GLY A 121 8.67 -4.87 1.56
C GLY A 121 7.38 -5.26 0.85
N GLN A 122 7.25 -4.83 -0.41
CA GLN A 122 6.07 -5.14 -1.22
C GLN A 122 5.79 -6.64 -1.26
N SER A 123 4.58 -6.99 -0.85
CA SER A 123 4.09 -8.35 -0.75
C SER A 123 2.80 -8.50 -1.54
N MET A 124 2.51 -9.72 -1.97
CA MET A 124 1.20 -10.08 -2.50
C MET A 124 0.75 -11.41 -1.91
N PHE A 125 -0.56 -11.56 -1.75
CA PHE A 125 -1.20 -12.70 -1.11
C PHE A 125 -2.42 -13.12 -1.91
N CYS A 126 -2.73 -14.40 -1.87
CA CYS A 126 -4.05 -14.84 -2.29
C CYS A 126 -5.06 -14.64 -1.17
N MET A 127 -6.19 -14.00 -1.48
CA MET A 127 -7.29 -13.82 -0.54
C MET A 127 -8.02 -15.13 -0.19
N THR A 128 -7.89 -16.18 -0.98
CA THR A 128 -8.54 -17.48 -0.74
C THR A 128 -7.72 -18.39 0.18
N CYS A 129 -6.43 -18.53 -0.05
CA CYS A 129 -5.59 -19.46 0.71
C CYS A 129 -4.65 -18.77 1.71
N GLY A 130 -4.51 -17.44 1.66
CA GLY A 130 -3.64 -16.67 2.54
C GLY A 130 -2.14 -16.79 2.24
N HIS A 131 -1.71 -17.69 1.34
CA HIS A 131 -0.31 -17.79 0.96
C HIS A 131 0.14 -16.57 0.14
N GLY A 132 1.38 -16.15 0.37
CA GLY A 132 1.93 -14.96 -0.25
C GLY A 132 3.45 -14.93 -0.26
N GLY A 133 4.00 -13.77 -0.60
CA GLY A 133 5.43 -13.58 -0.76
C GLY A 133 5.80 -12.24 -1.38
N HIS A 134 7.07 -12.10 -1.74
CA HIS A 134 7.56 -10.92 -2.46
C HIS A 134 6.73 -10.68 -3.73
N ALA A 135 6.24 -9.44 -3.89
CA ALA A 135 5.40 -9.09 -5.03
C ALA A 135 6.08 -9.39 -6.38
N ALA A 136 7.41 -9.17 -6.48
CA ALA A 136 8.18 -9.48 -7.69
C ALA A 136 8.17 -10.98 -8.03
N HIS A 137 8.51 -11.85 -7.07
CA HIS A 137 8.57 -13.29 -7.30
C HIS A 137 7.21 -13.88 -7.64
N LEU A 138 6.16 -13.46 -6.94
CA LEU A 138 4.83 -13.99 -7.19
C LEU A 138 4.26 -13.49 -8.53
N ARG A 139 4.55 -12.26 -8.93
CA ARG A 139 4.18 -11.78 -10.25
C ARG A 139 4.86 -12.54 -11.36
N GLU A 140 6.17 -12.81 -11.21
CA GLU A 140 6.92 -13.64 -12.16
C GLU A 140 6.33 -15.05 -12.24
N TRP A 141 6.08 -15.68 -11.10
CA TRP A 141 5.42 -16.99 -11.03
C TRP A 141 4.09 -17.00 -11.80
N PHE A 142 3.23 -16.01 -11.53
CA PHE A 142 1.91 -15.92 -12.15
C PHE A 142 1.92 -15.44 -13.61
N LYS A 143 3.07 -15.12 -14.22
CA LYS A 143 3.12 -14.93 -15.68
C LYS A 143 2.79 -16.23 -16.40
N VAL A 144 3.32 -17.35 -15.91
CA VAL A 144 3.20 -18.67 -16.54
C VAL A 144 2.31 -19.63 -15.77
N GLU A 145 2.18 -19.48 -14.45
CA GLU A 145 1.37 -20.35 -13.62
C GLU A 145 0.04 -19.73 -13.19
N THR A 146 -0.94 -20.58 -12.93
CA THR A 146 -2.21 -20.20 -12.29
C THR A 146 -2.36 -20.74 -10.87
N ALA A 147 -1.62 -21.81 -10.56
CA ALA A 147 -1.64 -22.48 -9.27
C ALA A 147 -0.75 -21.76 -8.23
N CYS A 148 -1.05 -21.95 -6.94
CA CYS A 148 -0.20 -21.39 -5.90
C CYS A 148 1.14 -22.11 -5.78
N PRO A 149 2.25 -21.37 -5.61
CA PRO A 149 3.60 -21.94 -5.49
C PRO A 149 3.79 -22.83 -4.25
N THR A 150 2.92 -22.76 -3.24
CA THR A 150 2.99 -23.68 -2.10
C THR A 150 2.41 -25.07 -2.41
N GLY A 151 1.72 -25.24 -3.54
CA GLY A 151 1.06 -26.50 -3.89
C GLY A 151 -0.22 -26.77 -3.10
N CYS A 152 -0.80 -25.77 -2.43
CA CYS A 152 -2.01 -25.96 -1.59
C CYS A 152 -3.32 -26.26 -2.37
N GLY A 153 -3.26 -26.39 -3.69
CA GLY A 153 -4.41 -26.73 -4.54
C GLY A 153 -5.29 -25.57 -5.00
N CYS A 154 -4.97 -24.31 -4.66
CA CYS A 154 -5.72 -23.15 -5.20
C CYS A 154 -5.21 -22.69 -6.58
N TRP A 155 -6.14 -22.14 -7.37
CA TRP A 155 -5.90 -21.42 -8.61
C TRP A 155 -5.78 -19.91 -8.33
N CYS A 156 -4.75 -19.56 -7.59
CA CYS A 156 -4.62 -18.27 -6.92
C CYS A 156 -4.51 -17.05 -7.88
N LYS A 157 -4.07 -17.24 -9.13
CA LYS A 157 -4.09 -16.17 -10.16
C LYS A 157 -5.51 -15.71 -10.50
N GLN A 158 -6.47 -16.63 -10.54
CA GLN A 158 -7.86 -16.35 -10.93
C GLN A 158 -8.66 -15.86 -9.74
N ALA A 159 -8.48 -16.47 -8.57
CA ALA A 159 -9.21 -16.14 -7.35
C ALA A 159 -9.07 -14.67 -6.94
N THR A 160 -7.93 -14.03 -7.24
CA THR A 160 -7.70 -12.61 -6.94
C THR A 160 -8.54 -11.68 -7.83
N ALA A 161 -8.93 -12.11 -9.03
CA ALA A 161 -9.72 -11.32 -9.98
C ALA A 161 -11.24 -11.43 -9.76
N THR A 162 -11.70 -12.50 -9.11
CA THR A 162 -13.14 -12.81 -8.92
C THR A 162 -13.67 -12.59 -7.52
N MET A 163 -12.92 -11.90 -6.64
CA MET A 163 -13.41 -11.60 -5.29
C MET A 163 -14.70 -10.77 -5.38
N PRO A 164 -15.85 -11.28 -4.90
CA PRO A 164 -17.07 -10.49 -4.85
C PRO A 164 -16.83 -9.28 -3.94
N SER A 165 -17.33 -8.11 -4.35
CA SER A 165 -17.28 -6.90 -3.54
C SER A 165 -17.85 -7.21 -2.15
N LEU A 166 -17.09 -6.90 -1.11
CA LEU A 166 -17.56 -7.00 0.27
C LEU A 166 -18.75 -6.05 0.41
N GLN A 167 -19.97 -6.58 0.30
CA GLN A 167 -21.17 -5.81 0.63
C GLN A 167 -21.21 -5.69 2.14
N LEU A 168 -20.74 -4.55 2.65
CA LEU A 168 -21.05 -4.10 4.00
C LEU A 168 -22.56 -4.09 4.14
N LYS A 169 -23.09 -5.03 4.91
CA LYS A 169 -24.49 -5.02 5.32
C LYS A 169 -24.66 -3.76 6.16
N GLN A 170 -25.37 -2.76 5.63
CA GLN A 170 -25.70 -1.55 6.38
C GLN A 170 -26.43 -1.97 7.66
N PRO A 171 -26.06 -1.44 8.83
CA PRO A 171 -26.83 -1.69 10.04
C PRO A 171 -28.24 -1.14 9.82
N GLU A 172 -29.24 -1.99 10.02
CA GLU A 172 -30.64 -1.60 9.94
C GLU A 172 -30.89 -0.52 11.00
N THR A 173 -31.20 0.70 10.52
CA THR A 173 -31.59 1.79 11.40
C THR A 173 -33.09 1.66 11.63
N ASP A 174 -33.46 1.27 12.85
CA ASP A 174 -34.85 1.27 13.29
C ASP A 174 -35.47 2.65 13.05
N HIS A 175 -36.42 2.68 12.13
CA HIS A 175 -37.27 3.82 11.84
C HIS A 175 -38.19 4.09 13.04
N ALA A 176 -37.88 5.11 13.85
CA ALA A 176 -38.89 5.82 14.63
C ALA A 176 -38.40 7.19 15.10
N THR A 177 -38.37 8.18 14.19
CA THR A 177 -38.70 9.57 14.56
C THR A 177 -39.01 10.40 13.31
N GLY A 178 -40.25 10.88 13.24
CA GLY A 178 -40.78 11.59 12.08
C GLY A 178 -40.10 12.93 11.83
N ILE A 179 -39.73 13.17 10.57
CA ILE A 179 -39.29 14.46 10.07
C ILE A 179 -40.52 15.37 9.97
N THR A 180 -40.64 16.35 10.86
CA THR A 180 -41.57 17.46 10.71
C THR A 180 -40.93 18.53 9.83
N ARG A 181 -41.55 18.82 8.68
CA ARG A 181 -41.20 19.92 7.79
C ARG A 181 -41.49 21.26 8.50
N SER A 182 -40.46 22.06 8.78
CA SER A 182 -40.65 23.49 8.99
C SER A 182 -40.61 24.21 7.64
N HIS A 183 -41.70 24.92 7.34
CA HIS A 183 -41.82 25.79 6.18
C HIS A 183 -40.99 27.07 6.38
N SER A 184 -40.39 27.53 5.28
CA SER A 184 -39.68 28.80 5.15
C SER A 184 -40.57 30.02 5.43
N PHE A 185 -39.96 31.05 6.01
CA PHE A 185 -40.14 32.46 5.67
C PHE A 185 -38.76 33.12 5.61
#